data_AF-A0A965PMW4-F1
#
_entry.id   AF-A0A965PMW4-F1
#
_cell.length_a   1.000
_cell.length_b   1.000
_cell.length_c   1.000
_cell.angle_alpha   90.00
_cell.angle_beta   90.00
_cell.angle_gamma   90.00
#
_symmetry.space_group_name_H-M   'P 1'
#
loop_
_entity.id
_entity.type
_entity.pdbx_description
1 polymer ?
#
loop_
_entity_poly.entity_id
_entity_poly.type
_entity_poly.pdbx_seq_one_letter_code
_entity_poly.pdbx_strand_id
1 'polypeptide(L)'
;MNNEYPVFPNIKRIVNICKFKYNILELNLFKSIRIAVYLYNENDMLIEARQYVIENEEYDAWQNDDGYIIKLLKEKIQKEFNPNL
;
A
#
# COMPACT_ATOMS: atom_id res chain seq x y z
N MET A 1 24.42 16.28 -26.33
CA MET A 1 23.19 17.03 -25.99
C MET A 1 22.04 16.03 -26.01
N ASN A 2 21.47 15.68 -24.86
CA ASN A 2 20.26 14.85 -24.82
C ASN A 2 19.07 15.80 -24.81
N ASN A 3 18.36 15.86 -25.93
CA ASN A 3 17.12 16.62 -26.03
C ASN A 3 15.97 15.69 -25.65
N GLU A 4 15.27 16.03 -24.57
CA GLU A 4 14.01 15.37 -24.18
C GLU A 4 12.87 15.97 -25.02
N TYR A 5 11.97 15.12 -25.52
CA TYR A 5 10.83 15.53 -26.34
C TYR A 5 9.51 15.22 -25.61
N PRO A 6 8.54 16.16 -25.56
CA PRO A 6 7.30 15.97 -24.84
C PRO A 6 6.38 14.96 -25.55
N VAL A 7 5.92 13.95 -24.82
CA VAL A 7 5.12 12.83 -25.34
C VAL A 7 3.63 13.06 -25.07
N PHE A 8 3.03 14.14 -25.61
CA PHE A 8 1.60 14.52 -25.44
C PHE A 8 1.28 15.26 -24.12
N PRO A 9 0.10 15.93 -23.98
CA PRO A 9 -0.23 16.62 -22.73
C PRO A 9 -0.15 15.67 -21.53
N ASN A 10 0.18 16.20 -20.35
CA ASN A 10 0.13 15.45 -19.09
C ASN A 10 -1.30 14.99 -18.80
N ILE A 11 -1.71 13.87 -19.38
CA ILE A 11 -3.00 13.24 -19.12
C ILE A 11 -2.92 12.63 -17.72
N LYS A 12 -3.57 13.27 -16.75
CA LYS A 12 -3.73 12.71 -15.41
C LYS A 12 -4.82 11.65 -15.46
N ARG A 13 -4.44 10.37 -15.37
CA ARG A 13 -5.39 9.28 -15.20
C ARG A 13 -5.81 9.20 -13.75
N ILE A 14 -7.09 9.45 -13.47
CA ILE A 14 -7.69 9.19 -12.15
C ILE A 14 -8.03 7.69 -12.12
N VAL A 15 -7.57 6.98 -11.09
CA VAL A 15 -7.88 5.57 -10.86
C VAL A 15 -8.43 5.41 -9.46
N ASN A 16 -9.58 4.76 -9.34
CA ASN A 16 -10.20 4.47 -8.04
C ASN A 16 -9.60 3.18 -7.47
N ILE A 17 -9.06 3.24 -6.26
CA ILE A 17 -8.66 2.06 -5.48
C ILE A 17 -9.89 1.55 -4.74
N CYS A 18 -10.32 0.34 -5.06
CA CYS A 18 -11.57 -0.24 -4.52
C CYS A 18 -11.30 -1.41 -3.58
N LYS A 19 -10.19 -2.12 -3.77
CA LYS A 19 -9.84 -3.32 -3.01
C LYS A 19 -8.34 -3.38 -2.79
N PHE A 20 -7.92 -4.05 -1.72
CA PHE A 20 -6.53 -4.45 -1.54
C PHE A 20 -6.43 -5.92 -1.14
N LYS A 21 -5.32 -6.54 -1.51
CA LYS A 21 -4.89 -7.84 -0.96
C LYS A 21 -3.52 -7.65 -0.35
N TYR A 22 -3.19 -8.42 0.68
CA TYR A 22 -1.86 -8.38 1.26
C TYR A 22 -1.27 -9.78 1.39
N ASN A 23 0.05 -9.85 1.38
CA ASN A 23 0.80 -11.07 1.60
C ASN A 23 1.97 -10.77 2.53
N ILE A 24 2.20 -11.67 3.50
CA ILE A 24 3.34 -11.56 4.42
C ILE A 24 4.56 -12.09 3.68
N LEU A 25 5.54 -11.23 3.44
CA LEU A 25 6.79 -11.60 2.78
C LEU A 25 7.79 -12.17 3.77
N GLU A 26 7.88 -11.56 4.95
CA GLU A 26 8.88 -11.91 5.97
C GLU A 26 8.31 -11.59 7.35
N LEU A 27 8.53 -12.49 8.31
CA LEU A 27 8.18 -12.31 9.71
C LEU A 27 9.43 -12.49 10.57
N ASN A 28 9.85 -11.42 11.21
CA ASN A 28 10.89 -11.42 12.22
C ASN A 28 10.22 -11.36 13.60
N LEU A 29 10.22 -12.51 14.28
CA LEU A 29 9.57 -12.66 15.58
C LEU A 29 10.05 -11.59 16.57
N PHE A 30 9.09 -11.03 17.30
CA PHE A 30 9.30 -9.99 18.32
C PHE A 30 9.94 -8.69 17.79
N LYS A 31 9.92 -8.46 16.48
CA LYS A 31 10.60 -7.30 15.88
C LYS A 31 9.82 -6.64 14.77
N SER A 32 9.53 -7.37 13.69
CA SER A 32 8.93 -6.77 12.50
C SER A 32 8.26 -7.76 11.57
N ILE A 33 7.36 -7.24 10.76
CA ILE A 33 6.74 -7.97 9.65
C ILE A 33 6.81 -7.12 8.38
N ARG A 34 7.17 -7.77 7.28
CA ARG A 34 7.22 -7.18 5.95
C ARG A 34 6.03 -7.69 5.15
N ILE A 35 5.21 -6.77 4.66
CA ILE A 35 3.96 -7.09 3.98
C ILE A 35 3.96 -6.46 2.59
N ALA A 36 3.67 -7.27 1.57
CA ALA A 36 3.30 -6.78 0.26
C ALA A 36 1.80 -6.48 0.21
N VAL A 37 1.42 -5.32 -0.28
CA VAL A 37 0.04 -4.90 -0.48
C VAL A 37 -0.19 -4.62 -1.95
N TYR A 38 -1.24 -5.22 -2.51
CA TYR A 38 -1.64 -5.11 -3.90
C TYR A 38 -2.97 -4.36 -3.96
N LEU A 39 -3.00 -3.25 -4.69
CA LEU A 39 -4.14 -2.37 -4.82
C LEU A 39 -4.85 -2.64 -6.13
N TYR A 40 -6.17 -2.80 -6.08
CA TYR A 40 -7.01 -3.15 -7.23
C TYR A 40 -8.11 -2.12 -7.45
N ASN A 41 -8.49 -1.92 -8.70
CA ASN A 41 -9.66 -1.13 -9.06
C ASN A 41 -10.96 -1.96 -9.03
N GLU A 42 -12.07 -1.32 -9.40
CA GLU A 42 -13.40 -1.93 -9.54
C GLU A 42 -13.48 -3.12 -10.51
N ASN A 43 -12.55 -3.19 -11.48
CA ASN A 43 -12.48 -4.25 -12.49
C ASN A 43 -11.46 -5.35 -12.10
N ASP A 44 -11.06 -5.41 -10.82
CA ASP A 44 -10.05 -6.34 -10.30
C ASP A 44 -8.69 -6.26 -11.01
N MET A 45 -8.40 -5.14 -11.69
CA MET A 45 -7.08 -4.90 -12.29
C MET A 45 -6.13 -4.37 -11.22
N LEU A 46 -4.93 -4.94 -11.18
CA LEU A 46 -3.85 -4.44 -10.33
C LEU A 46 -3.46 -3.03 -10.77
N ILE A 47 -3.61 -2.08 -9.87
CA ILE A 47 -3.20 -0.69 -10.07
C ILE A 47 -1.73 -0.56 -9.66
N GLU A 48 -1.41 -1.03 -8.46
CA GLU A 48 -0.12 -0.79 -7.83
C GLU A 48 0.18 -1.85 -6.77
N ALA A 49 1.47 -2.11 -6.54
CA ALA A 49 1.95 -2.93 -5.45
C ALA A 49 2.88 -2.09 -4.56
N ARG A 50 2.72 -2.22 -3.25
CA ARG A 50 3.50 -1.54 -2.23
C ARG A 50 4.03 -2.55 -1.22
N GLN A 51 5.12 -2.18 -0.57
CA GLN A 51 5.66 -2.94 0.54
C GLN A 51 5.64 -2.06 1.78
N TYR A 52 5.03 -2.56 2.84
CA TYR A 52 5.07 -1.94 4.16
C TYR A 52 5.91 -2.80 5.09
N VAL A 53 6.64 -2.12 5.95
CA VAL A 53 7.32 -2.75 7.09
C VAL A 53 6.61 -2.24 8.33
N ILE A 54 6.13 -3.16 9.15
CA ILE A 54 5.49 -2.89 10.44
C ILE A 54 6.49 -3.31 11.50
N GLU A 55 6.85 -2.38 12.39
CA GLU A 55 7.91 -2.57 13.40
C GLU A 55 7.47 -2.00 14.75
N ASN A 56 8.16 -2.43 15.82
CA ASN A 56 8.06 -1.86 17.17
C ASN A 56 6.60 -1.80 17.66
N GLU A 57 6.11 -0.61 18.05
CA GLU A 57 4.78 -0.42 18.62
C GLU A 57 3.64 -0.91 17.72
N GLU A 58 3.75 -0.76 16.39
CA GLU A 58 2.73 -1.25 15.46
C GLU A 58 2.73 -2.79 15.40
N TYR A 59 3.90 -3.41 15.55
CA TYR A 59 4.06 -4.86 15.62
C TYR A 59 3.55 -5.41 16.97
N ASP A 60 3.88 -4.73 18.07
CA ASP A 60 3.45 -5.12 19.41
C ASP A 60 1.94 -4.98 19.59
N ALA A 61 1.32 -3.99 18.94
CA ALA A 61 -0.12 -3.80 18.92
C ALA A 61 -0.87 -4.86 18.09
N TRP A 62 -0.21 -5.48 17.10
CA TRP A 62 -0.83 -6.52 16.29
C TRP A 62 -1.13 -7.78 17.10
N GLN A 63 -0.19 -8.25 17.93
CA GLN A 63 -0.27 -9.50 18.70
C GLN A 63 -0.78 -10.70 17.86
N ASN A 64 -2.10 -10.93 17.83
CA ASN A 64 -2.80 -11.97 17.06
C ASN A 64 -4.12 -11.46 16.42
N ASP A 65 -4.30 -10.15 16.28
CA ASP A 65 -5.52 -9.57 15.70
C ASP A 65 -5.30 -9.21 14.22
N ASP A 66 -5.70 -10.12 13.33
CA ASP A 66 -5.66 -9.87 11.88
C ASP A 66 -6.50 -8.64 11.46
N GLY A 67 -7.54 -8.30 12.24
CA GLY A 67 -8.33 -7.09 12.04
C GLY A 67 -7.52 -5.81 12.23
N TYR A 68 -6.55 -5.83 13.16
CA TYR A 68 -5.64 -4.71 13.39
C TYR A 68 -4.75 -4.45 12.17
N ILE A 69 -4.15 -5.49 11.57
CA ILE A 69 -3.33 -5.32 10.36
C ILE A 69 -4.16 -4.75 9.21
N ILE A 70 -5.38 -5.25 9.01
CA ILE A 70 -6.26 -4.75 7.95
C ILE A 70 -6.55 -3.26 8.15
N LYS A 71 -6.85 -2.85 9.38
CA LYS A 71 -7.10 -1.45 9.73
C LYS A 71 -5.85 -0.59 9.51
N LEU A 72 -4.69 -1.03 10.00
CA LEU A 72 -3.42 -0.32 9.87
C LEU A 72 -3.03 -0.13 8.39
N LEU A 73 -3.14 -1.18 7.57
CA LEU A 73 -2.85 -1.10 6.14
C LEU A 73 -3.82 -0.13 5.45
N LYS A 74 -5.11 -0.16 5.82
CA LYS A 74 -6.11 0.78 5.28
C LYS A 74 -5.75 2.24 5.61
N GLU A 75 -5.33 2.51 6.84
CA GLU A 75 -4.89 3.85 7.26
C GLU A 75 -3.63 4.31 6.52
N LYS A 76 -2.63 3.43 6.35
CA LYS A 76 -1.41 3.73 5.59
C LYS A 76 -1.72 4.03 4.12
N ILE A 77 -2.57 3.24 3.47
CA ILE A 77 -3.02 3.46 2.08
C ILE A 77 -3.78 4.79 1.99
N GLN A 78 -4.71 5.06 2.89
CA GLN A 78 -5.48 6.30 2.88
C GLN A 78 -4.58 7.54 3.01
N LYS A 79 -3.62 7.52 3.95
CA LYS A 79 -2.68 8.62 4.14
C LYS A 79 -1.80 8.88 2.91
N GLU A 80 -1.42 7.83 2.19
CA GLU A 80 -0.57 7.94 0.99
C GLU A 80 -1.34 8.46 -0.23
N PHE A 81 -2.53 7.93 -0.48
CA PHE A 81 -3.30 8.25 -1.69
C PHE A 81 -4.36 9.32 -1.49
N ASN A 82 -4.66 9.69 -0.25
CA ASN A 82 -5.59 10.77 0.10
C ASN A 82 -5.19 11.47 1.42
N PRO A 83 -4.09 12.22 1.43
CA PRO A 83 -3.52 12.84 2.65
C PRO A 83 -4.37 13.96 3.28
N ASN A 84 -5.48 14.37 2.65
CA ASN A 84 -6.26 15.55 3.03
C ASN A 84 -7.63 15.19 3.66
N LEU A 85 -7.86 13.93 4.03
CA LEU A 85 -9.01 13.48 4.80
C LEU A 85 -8.62 13.24 6.27
#